data_AF-R9LYV0-F1
#
_entry.id   AF-R9LYV0-F1
#
_cell.length_a   1.000
_cell.length_b   1.000
_cell.length_c   1.000
_cell.angle_alpha   90.00
_cell.angle_beta   90.00
_cell.angle_gamma   90.00
#
_symmetry.space_group_name_H-M   'P 1'
#
loop_
_entity.id
_entity.type
_entity.pdbx_description
1 polymer ?
#
loop_
_entity_poly.entity_id
_entity_poly.type
_entity_poly.pdbx_seq_one_letter_code
_entity_poly.pdbx_strand_id
1 'polypeptide(L)'
;MNKKFILGALSLFLLAGCGNSTDNTKNDSTTDEDATTTVDESGGAQSTAEITDADGAVTKAELEEENGKITSITIDQIDKDGNSKKELGDDYNMKEASSIGKEWYEQVKYLEQFIIDNGIDAVKLDSDGYAENEDLKSGCTINLKDIMEAVNEANAKNESK
;
A
#
# COMPACT_ATOMS: atom_id res chain seq x y z
N MET A 1 0.28 35.80 -30.56
CA MET A 1 -0.27 36.59 -29.43
C MET A 1 -0.12 35.74 -28.20
N ASN A 2 0.93 36.02 -27.43
CA ASN A 2 1.43 35.15 -26.37
C ASN A 2 0.79 35.65 -25.07
N LYS A 3 -0.11 34.86 -24.49
CA LYS A 3 -0.81 35.23 -23.26
C LYS A 3 -0.01 34.72 -22.06
N LYS A 4 0.27 35.67 -21.19
CA LYS A 4 1.15 35.63 -20.02
C LYS A 4 0.70 34.55 -19.03
N PHE A 5 1.62 33.67 -18.63
CA PHE A 5 1.47 32.82 -17.45
C PHE A 5 1.62 33.69 -16.20
N ILE A 6 0.62 33.66 -15.33
CA ILE A 6 0.62 34.35 -14.05
C ILE A 6 1.28 33.45 -13.01
N LEU A 7 2.25 34.07 -12.35
CA LEU A 7 3.06 33.59 -11.24
C LEU A 7 2.18 33.36 -10.01
N GLY A 8 1.91 32.10 -9.66
CA GLY A 8 1.28 31.72 -8.39
C GLY A 8 2.36 31.48 -7.34
N ALA A 9 2.43 32.36 -6.34
CA ALA A 9 3.37 32.30 -5.24
C ALA A 9 3.05 31.09 -4.34
N LEU A 10 3.94 30.11 -4.31
CA LEU A 10 3.90 28.96 -3.40
C LEU A 10 4.39 29.45 -2.02
N SER A 11 3.44 29.77 -1.14
CA SER A 11 3.71 30.17 0.25
C SER A 11 4.13 28.94 1.06
N LEU A 12 5.44 28.78 1.23
CA LEU A 12 6.08 27.77 2.07
C LEU A 12 5.92 28.18 3.56
N PHE A 13 5.00 27.54 4.27
CA PHE A 13 4.95 27.61 5.74
C PHE A 13 5.92 26.57 6.30
N LEU A 14 7.08 27.02 6.78
CA LEU A 14 7.97 26.23 7.63
C LEU A 14 7.55 26.42 9.08
N LEU A 15 6.95 25.40 9.70
CA LEU A 15 6.77 25.35 11.15
C LEU A 15 7.86 24.45 11.76
N ALA A 16 8.86 25.10 12.35
CA ALA A 16 9.86 24.45 13.19
C ALA A 16 9.24 24.13 14.56
N GLY A 17 9.21 22.86 14.93
CA GLY A 17 8.91 22.40 16.28
C GLY A 17 10.08 21.58 16.82
N CYS A 18 10.88 22.17 17.71
CA CYS A 18 11.80 21.45 18.59
C CYS A 18 11.15 21.32 19.97
N GLY A 19 11.03 20.09 20.48
CA GLY A 19 10.68 19.77 21.86
C GLY A 19 11.49 18.56 22.32
N ASN A 20 12.17 18.66 23.46
CA ASN A 20 13.27 17.80 23.88
C ASN A 20 12.94 16.97 25.15
N SER A 21 13.43 15.71 25.15
CA SER A 21 13.72 14.75 26.25
C SER A 21 12.61 14.05 27.06
N THR A 22 12.54 12.71 26.97
CA THR A 22 13.04 11.73 27.99
C THR A 22 12.74 10.27 27.59
N ASP A 23 13.79 9.42 27.65
CA ASP A 23 13.85 7.96 27.40
C ASP A 23 12.83 7.09 28.18
N ASN A 24 12.21 6.08 27.56
CA ASN A 24 12.78 4.71 27.36
C ASN A 24 11.69 3.68 26.97
N THR A 25 12.08 2.75 26.08
CA THR A 25 11.56 1.37 25.84
C THR A 25 10.94 1.10 24.45
N LYS A 26 11.79 0.50 23.59
CA LYS A 26 11.51 -0.33 22.40
C LYS A 26 10.04 -0.64 22.06
N ASN A 27 9.59 -0.06 20.96
CA ASN A 27 9.04 -0.81 19.83
C ASN A 27 9.40 -0.01 18.56
N ASP A 28 10.39 -0.49 17.82
CA ASP A 28 10.94 0.16 16.65
C ASP A 28 10.15 -0.31 15.42
N SER A 29 9.03 0.34 15.18
CA SER A 29 8.46 0.51 13.85
C SER A 29 8.57 2.00 13.54
N THR A 30 9.66 2.38 12.87
CA THR A 30 9.73 3.63 12.13
C THR A 30 8.74 3.55 10.98
N THR A 31 7.50 3.96 11.23
CA THR A 31 6.59 4.42 10.18
C THR A 31 7.15 5.75 9.70
N ASP A 32 8.01 5.71 8.68
CA ASP A 32 8.34 6.90 7.90
C ASP A 32 7.07 7.23 7.10
N GLU A 33 6.20 8.09 7.67
CA GLU A 33 5.04 8.64 6.97
C GLU A 33 5.50 9.58 5.84
N ASP A 34 5.80 9.04 4.66
CA ASP A 34 5.70 9.80 3.41
C ASP A 34 4.27 9.64 2.86
N ALA A 35 3.37 10.49 3.36
CA ALA A 35 2.00 10.55 2.88
C ALA A 35 1.92 11.48 1.66
N THR A 36 1.92 10.89 0.46
CA THR A 36 1.55 11.61 -0.77
C THR A 36 0.08 11.33 -1.11
N THR A 37 -0.78 12.33 -0.94
CA THR A 37 -2.20 12.32 -1.35
C THR A 37 -2.37 13.27 -2.53
N THR A 38 -2.95 12.79 -3.62
CA THR A 38 -3.34 13.65 -4.77
C THR A 38 -4.82 13.47 -5.09
N VAL A 39 -5.45 14.52 -5.60
CA VAL A 39 -6.86 14.50 -6.06
C VAL A 39 -6.82 14.74 -7.55
N ASP A 40 -7.36 13.81 -8.34
CA ASP A 40 -7.41 13.95 -9.79
C ASP A 40 -8.59 14.86 -10.22
N GLU A 41 -8.57 15.29 -11.48
CA GLU A 41 -9.64 16.11 -12.07
C GLU A 41 -10.96 15.32 -12.32
N SER A 42 -10.98 14.00 -12.07
CA SER A 42 -12.12 13.08 -12.23
C SER A 42 -12.94 12.90 -10.94
N GLY A 43 -12.38 13.25 -9.78
CA GLY A 43 -13.06 13.22 -8.48
C GLY A 43 -12.75 11.98 -7.63
N GLY A 44 -11.78 11.16 -8.02
CA GLY A 44 -11.28 10.03 -7.23
C GLY A 44 -10.26 10.49 -6.17
N ALA A 45 -10.41 9.98 -4.95
CA ALA A 45 -9.42 10.15 -3.88
C ALA A 45 -8.30 9.11 -4.04
N GLN A 46 -7.08 9.56 -4.32
CA GLN A 46 -5.91 8.69 -4.36
C GLN A 46 -5.08 8.81 -3.07
N SER A 47 -4.64 7.66 -2.56
CA SER A 47 -3.73 7.57 -1.41
C SER A 47 -2.67 6.51 -1.62
N THR A 48 -1.57 6.66 -0.87
CA THR A 48 -0.46 5.71 -0.84
C THR A 48 0.00 5.52 0.60
N ALA A 49 0.40 4.29 0.92
CA ALA A 49 1.13 3.99 2.13
C ALA A 49 2.23 2.95 1.86
N GLU A 50 3.26 3.01 2.68
CA GLU A 50 4.44 2.16 2.62
C GLU A 50 4.76 1.65 4.02
N ILE A 51 4.97 0.35 4.15
CA ILE A 51 5.39 -0.30 5.39
C ILE A 51 6.78 -0.89 5.15
N THR A 52 7.76 -0.45 5.93
CA THR A 52 9.12 -1.01 5.86
C THR A 52 9.29 -2.07 6.94
N ASP A 53 9.70 -3.28 6.56
CA ASP A 53 10.00 -4.35 7.50
C ASP A 53 11.40 -4.18 8.13
N ALA A 54 11.71 -5.01 9.12
CA ALA A 54 12.98 -4.95 9.84
C ALA A 54 14.20 -5.29 8.95
N ASP A 55 13.99 -5.95 7.81
CA ASP A 55 15.03 -6.32 6.84
C ASP A 55 15.22 -5.23 5.75
N GLY A 56 14.41 -4.17 5.78
CA GLY A 56 14.44 -3.04 4.86
C GLY A 56 13.65 -3.26 3.57
N ALA A 57 12.82 -4.30 3.48
CA ALA A 57 11.88 -4.44 2.37
C ALA A 57 10.65 -3.55 2.61
N VAL A 58 10.12 -2.98 1.55
CA VAL A 58 8.98 -2.05 1.57
C VAL A 58 7.76 -2.73 0.96
N THR A 59 6.67 -2.78 1.70
CA THR A 59 5.34 -3.12 1.18
C THR A 59 4.58 -1.84 0.87
N LYS A 60 4.21 -1.64 -0.40
CA LYS A 60 3.53 -0.44 -0.87
C LYS A 60 2.09 -0.77 -1.28
N ALA A 61 1.15 0.09 -0.90
CA ALA A 61 -0.23 0.04 -1.36
C ALA A 61 -0.67 1.41 -1.89
N GLU A 62 -1.23 1.43 -3.09
CA GLU A 62 -1.81 2.60 -3.75
C GLU A 62 -3.29 2.34 -3.97
N LEU A 63 -4.15 3.26 -3.53
CA LEU A 63 -5.61 3.13 -3.61
C LEU A 63 -6.21 4.30 -4.38
N GLU A 64 -7.28 4.01 -5.10
CA GLU A 64 -8.19 5.01 -5.63
C GLU A 64 -9.61 4.69 -5.13
N GLU A 65 -10.28 5.71 -4.59
CA GLU A 65 -11.65 5.61 -4.12
C GLU A 65 -12.54 6.64 -4.83
N GLU A 66 -13.69 6.18 -5.31
CA GLU A 66 -14.76 7.03 -5.80
C GLU A 66 -16.06 6.71 -5.07
N ASN A 67 -16.70 7.74 -4.50
CA ASN A 67 -18.00 7.63 -3.84
C ASN A 67 -18.05 6.56 -2.72
N GLY A 68 -16.99 6.42 -1.91
CA GLY A 68 -16.93 5.45 -0.83
C GLY A 68 -16.66 4.01 -1.30
N LYS A 69 -16.19 3.82 -2.55
CA LYS A 69 -15.84 2.51 -3.11
C LYS A 69 -14.43 2.55 -3.71
N ILE A 70 -13.61 1.55 -3.36
CA ILE A 70 -12.32 1.32 -4.02
C ILE A 70 -12.56 0.98 -5.50
N THR A 71 -12.03 1.81 -6.39
CA THR A 71 -12.09 1.63 -7.85
C THR A 71 -10.80 1.05 -8.41
N SER A 72 -9.67 1.31 -7.75
CA SER A 72 -8.36 0.77 -8.10
C SER A 72 -7.53 0.52 -6.85
N ILE A 73 -6.71 -0.52 -6.89
CA ILE A 73 -5.71 -0.83 -5.87
C ILE A 73 -4.50 -1.46 -6.55
N THR A 74 -3.31 -1.00 -6.17
CA THR A 74 -2.03 -1.57 -6.59
C THR A 74 -1.18 -1.86 -5.35
N ILE A 75 -0.80 -3.11 -5.16
CA ILE A 75 0.03 -3.59 -4.05
C ILE A 75 1.37 -4.09 -4.59
N ASP A 76 2.48 -3.68 -4.01
CA ASP A 76 3.79 -4.22 -4.36
C ASP A 76 4.64 -4.49 -3.12
N GLN A 77 5.65 -5.34 -3.28
CA GLN A 77 6.72 -5.53 -2.30
C GLN A 77 8.05 -5.32 -3.00
N ILE A 78 8.82 -4.39 -2.46
CA ILE A 78 10.12 -3.97 -2.97
C ILE A 78 11.14 -4.49 -1.98
N ASP A 79 12.09 -5.31 -2.42
CA ASP A 79 13.14 -5.80 -1.53
C ASP A 79 14.09 -4.67 -1.10
N LYS A 80 14.95 -4.97 -0.12
CA LYS A 80 15.95 -4.02 0.40
C LYS A 80 16.94 -3.48 -0.65
N ASP A 81 17.06 -4.15 -1.80
CA ASP A 81 17.93 -3.74 -2.90
C ASP A 81 17.16 -2.90 -3.96
N GLY A 82 15.87 -2.66 -3.72
CA GLY A 82 15.00 -1.85 -4.57
C GLY A 82 14.30 -2.63 -5.67
N ASN A 83 14.31 -3.98 -5.66
CA ASN A 83 13.66 -4.76 -6.69
C ASN A 83 12.18 -4.98 -6.38
N SER A 84 11.30 -4.53 -7.28
CA SER A 84 9.86 -4.79 -7.21
C SER A 84 9.55 -6.26 -7.54
N LYS A 85 8.81 -6.94 -6.66
CA LYS A 85 8.33 -8.30 -6.93
C LYS A 85 7.35 -8.36 -8.09
N LYS A 86 6.52 -7.32 -8.27
CA LYS A 86 5.63 -7.22 -9.44
C LYS A 86 6.40 -7.07 -10.76
N GLU A 87 7.42 -6.21 -10.79
CA GLU A 87 8.23 -5.99 -11.99
C GLU A 87 9.07 -7.22 -12.33
N LEU A 88 9.58 -7.93 -11.33
CA LEU A 88 10.26 -9.21 -11.52
C LEU A 88 9.33 -10.26 -12.17
N GLY A 89 8.03 -10.23 -11.88
CA GLY A 89 7.06 -11.11 -12.53
C GLY A 89 7.42 -12.60 -12.36
N ASP A 90 7.64 -13.30 -13.47
CA ASP A 90 8.08 -14.71 -13.44
C ASP A 90 9.54 -14.88 -12.95
N ASP A 91 10.39 -13.85 -13.05
CA ASP A 91 11.78 -13.90 -12.57
C ASP A 91 11.87 -13.93 -11.03
N TYR A 92 10.79 -13.59 -10.32
CA TYR A 92 10.69 -13.80 -8.87
C TYR A 92 10.66 -15.29 -8.50
N ASN A 93 10.21 -16.14 -9.42
CA ASN A 93 10.30 -17.60 -9.36
C ASN A 93 9.64 -18.24 -8.12
N MET A 94 8.45 -17.77 -7.74
CA MET A 94 7.67 -18.31 -6.61
C MET A 94 6.76 -19.47 -7.00
N LYS A 95 6.46 -19.64 -8.30
CA LYS A 95 5.49 -20.63 -8.80
C LYS A 95 5.78 -22.05 -8.31
N GLU A 96 7.04 -22.44 -8.18
CA GLU A 96 7.43 -23.76 -7.66
C GLU A 96 7.18 -23.92 -6.15
N ALA A 97 7.28 -22.84 -5.38
CA ALA A 97 7.03 -22.84 -3.94
C ALA A 97 5.55 -22.59 -3.59
N SER A 98 4.78 -22.04 -4.53
CA SER A 98 3.36 -21.76 -4.38
C SER A 98 2.52 -23.04 -4.38
N SER A 99 1.73 -23.25 -3.32
CA SER A 99 0.82 -24.39 -3.21
C SER A 99 -0.29 -24.38 -4.27
N ILE A 100 -0.55 -23.23 -4.88
CA ILE A 100 -1.53 -23.04 -5.97
C ILE A 100 -0.89 -22.87 -7.34
N GLY A 101 0.43 -23.02 -7.45
CA GLY A 101 1.16 -22.96 -8.73
C GLY A 101 1.10 -21.60 -9.42
N LYS A 102 0.97 -20.51 -8.65
CA LYS A 102 0.90 -19.13 -9.14
C LYS A 102 2.09 -18.32 -8.68
N GLU A 103 2.57 -17.44 -9.56
CA GLU A 103 3.56 -16.43 -9.20
C GLU A 103 3.01 -15.37 -8.25
N TRP A 104 3.90 -14.63 -7.60
CA TRP A 104 3.53 -13.63 -6.59
C TRP A 104 2.62 -12.56 -7.17
N TYR A 105 2.96 -12.02 -8.34
CA TYR A 105 2.15 -11.01 -9.02
C TYR A 105 0.75 -11.53 -9.39
N GLU A 106 0.62 -12.82 -9.73
CA GLU A 106 -0.68 -13.43 -10.05
C GLU A 106 -1.57 -13.52 -8.81
N GLN A 107 -0.97 -13.80 -7.65
CA GLN A 107 -1.68 -13.89 -6.37
C GLN A 107 -2.09 -12.52 -5.84
N VAL A 108 -1.19 -11.54 -5.90
CA VAL A 108 -1.51 -10.17 -5.50
C VAL A 108 -2.56 -9.55 -6.41
N LYS A 109 -2.49 -9.79 -7.72
CA LYS A 109 -3.55 -9.36 -8.64
C LYS A 109 -4.92 -9.95 -8.28
N TYR A 110 -4.95 -11.18 -7.80
CA TYR A 110 -6.18 -11.81 -7.33
C TYR A 110 -6.70 -11.13 -6.06
N LEU A 111 -5.82 -10.81 -5.10
CA LEU A 111 -6.16 -10.05 -3.89
C LEU A 111 -6.69 -8.65 -4.22
N GLU A 112 -6.03 -7.93 -5.13
CA GLU A 112 -6.44 -6.60 -5.59
C GLU A 112 -7.86 -6.62 -6.14
N GLN A 113 -8.15 -7.58 -7.03
CA GLN A 113 -9.50 -7.75 -7.57
C GLN A 113 -10.51 -8.13 -6.49
N PHE A 114 -10.12 -9.01 -5.55
CA PHE A 114 -10.97 -9.37 -4.42
C PHE A 114 -11.34 -8.14 -3.57
N ILE A 115 -10.40 -7.24 -3.31
CA ILE A 115 -10.63 -5.99 -2.56
C ILE A 115 -11.55 -5.05 -3.35
N ILE A 116 -11.38 -4.92 -4.66
CA ILE A 116 -12.26 -4.09 -5.50
C ILE A 116 -13.71 -4.61 -5.47
N ASP A 117 -13.87 -5.93 -5.50
CA ASP A 117 -15.19 -6.56 -5.59
C ASP A 117 -15.91 -6.64 -4.24
N ASN A 118 -15.17 -6.83 -3.16
CA ASN A 118 -15.73 -7.16 -1.83
C ASN A 118 -15.42 -6.12 -0.74
N GLY A 119 -14.51 -5.18 -1.01
CA GLY A 119 -14.00 -4.22 -0.03
C GLY A 119 -12.85 -4.76 0.82
N ILE A 120 -12.10 -3.84 1.44
CA ILE A 120 -10.93 -4.13 2.29
C ILE A 120 -11.35 -5.00 3.49
N ASP A 121 -12.49 -4.69 4.11
CA ASP A 121 -13.02 -5.42 5.28
C ASP A 121 -13.31 -6.90 5.02
N ALA A 122 -13.49 -7.31 3.76
CA ALA A 122 -13.72 -8.72 3.42
C ALA A 122 -12.44 -9.56 3.55
N VAL A 123 -11.25 -8.94 3.60
CA VAL A 123 -9.98 -9.63 3.80
C VAL A 123 -9.76 -9.87 5.29
N LYS A 124 -10.13 -11.06 5.76
CA LYS A 124 -9.84 -11.53 7.13
C LYS A 124 -8.61 -12.43 7.13
N LEU A 125 -7.73 -12.22 8.10
CA LEU A 125 -6.48 -12.97 8.25
C LEU A 125 -6.51 -13.83 9.50
N ASP A 126 -5.92 -15.02 9.41
CA ASP A 126 -5.67 -15.88 10.56
C ASP A 126 -4.52 -15.34 11.43
N SER A 127 -4.21 -16.03 12.53
CA SER A 127 -3.15 -15.62 13.46
C SER A 127 -1.75 -15.61 12.84
N ASP A 128 -1.55 -16.35 11.75
CA ASP A 128 -0.27 -16.46 11.06
C ASP A 128 -0.16 -15.45 9.89
N GLY A 129 -1.24 -14.70 9.61
CA GLY A 129 -1.29 -13.65 8.58
C GLY A 129 -1.72 -14.14 7.19
N TYR A 130 -2.31 -15.33 7.09
CA TYR A 130 -2.87 -15.85 5.83
C TYR A 130 -4.37 -15.57 5.76
N ALA A 131 -4.93 -15.50 4.55
CA ALA A 131 -6.37 -15.30 4.37
C ALA A 131 -7.18 -16.40 5.09
N GLU A 132 -8.28 -16.05 5.76
CA GLU A 132 -9.24 -17.01 6.32
C GLU A 132 -10.28 -17.45 5.28
N ASN A 133 -10.66 -16.53 4.38
CA ASN A 133 -11.68 -16.75 3.35
C ASN A 133 -11.20 -17.76 2.28
N GLU A 134 -11.98 -18.82 2.04
CA GLU A 134 -11.62 -19.89 1.10
C GLU A 134 -11.58 -19.43 -0.37
N ASP A 135 -12.44 -18.50 -0.77
CA ASP A 135 -12.41 -17.91 -2.12
C ASP A 135 -11.11 -17.11 -2.31
N LEU A 136 -10.67 -16.39 -1.27
CA LEU A 136 -9.39 -15.67 -1.29
C LEU A 136 -8.20 -16.65 -1.34
N LYS A 137 -8.22 -17.70 -0.51
CA LYS A 137 -7.18 -18.76 -0.50
C LYS A 137 -7.02 -19.47 -1.84
N SER A 138 -8.11 -19.61 -2.61
CA SER A 138 -8.05 -20.25 -3.93
C SER A 138 -7.17 -19.49 -4.94
N GLY A 139 -6.98 -18.18 -4.71
CA GLY A 139 -6.20 -17.32 -5.58
C GLY A 139 -4.96 -16.69 -4.95
N CYS A 140 -4.87 -16.65 -3.62
CA CYS A 140 -3.80 -15.99 -2.88
C CYS A 140 -3.45 -16.78 -1.61
N THR A 141 -2.25 -17.34 -1.56
CA THR A 141 -1.70 -18.12 -0.44
C THR A 141 -0.46 -17.49 0.19
N ILE A 142 -0.04 -16.31 -0.28
CA ILE A 142 1.05 -15.55 0.33
C ILE A 142 0.61 -14.98 1.69
N ASN A 143 1.58 -14.65 2.54
CA ASN A 143 1.31 -13.92 3.77
C ASN A 143 0.81 -12.51 3.42
N LEU A 144 -0.25 -12.08 4.09
CA LEU A 144 -0.95 -10.83 3.81
C LEU A 144 -0.81 -9.80 4.92
N LYS A 145 -0.03 -10.08 5.97
CA LYS A 145 0.02 -9.20 7.15
C LYS A 145 0.50 -7.79 6.79
N ASP A 146 1.71 -7.67 6.25
CA ASP A 146 2.29 -6.37 5.90
C ASP A 146 1.54 -5.73 4.71
N ILE A 147 1.00 -6.57 3.81
CA ILE A 147 0.16 -6.11 2.70
C ILE A 147 -1.09 -5.42 3.22
N MET A 148 -1.83 -6.07 4.12
CA MET A 148 -3.06 -5.50 4.66
C MET A 148 -2.80 -4.34 5.62
N GLU A 149 -1.63 -4.29 6.27
CA GLU A 149 -1.19 -3.12 7.02
C GLU A 149 -1.04 -1.91 6.10
N ALA A 150 -0.31 -2.03 4.99
CA ALA A 150 -0.16 -0.97 4.00
C ALA A 150 -1.51 -0.56 3.39
N VAL A 151 -2.37 -1.53 3.05
CA VAL A 151 -3.71 -1.25 2.49
C VAL A 151 -4.58 -0.47 3.48
N ASN A 152 -4.58 -0.87 4.76
CA ASN A 152 -5.38 -0.18 5.77
C ASN A 152 -4.85 1.23 6.05
N GLU A 153 -3.54 1.43 6.05
CA GLU A 153 -2.94 2.76 6.21
C GLU A 153 -3.27 3.67 5.02
N ALA A 154 -3.17 3.15 3.79
CA ALA A 154 -3.58 3.89 2.59
C ALA A 154 -5.08 4.26 2.67
N ASN A 155 -5.95 3.34 3.15
CA ASN A 155 -7.37 3.61 3.28
C ASN A 155 -7.66 4.71 4.31
N ALA A 156 -7.00 4.68 5.48
CA ALA A 156 -7.15 5.71 6.50
C ALA A 156 -6.72 7.11 6.02
N LYS A 157 -5.70 7.19 5.15
CA LYS A 157 -5.28 8.44 4.49
C LYS A 157 -6.32 8.98 3.50
N ASN A 158 -7.17 8.11 2.91
CA ASN A 158 -8.28 8.54 2.07
C ASN A 158 -9.48 9.07 2.87
N GLU A 159 -9.79 8.46 4.02
CA GLU A 159 -10.94 8.82 4.87
C GLU A 159 -10.74 10.11 5.69
N SER A 160 -9.50 10.57 5.87
CA SER A 160 -9.18 11.77 6.68
C SER A 160 -9.47 13.13 5.99
N LYS A 161 -10.38 13.15 5.02
CA LYS A 161 -10.79 14.34 4.23
C LYS A 161 -12.06 15.02 4.74
#